data_AF-A0AA45WXK5-F1
#
_entry.id   AF-A0AA45WXK5-F1
#
_cell.length_a   1.000
_cell.length_b   1.000
_cell.length_c   1.000
_cell.angle_alpha   90.00
_cell.angle_beta   90.00
_cell.angle_gamma   90.00
#
_symmetry.space_group_name_H-M   'P 1'
#
loop_
_entity.id
_entity.type
_entity.pdbx_description
1 polymer ?
#
loop_
_entity_poly.entity_id
_entity_poly.type
_entity_poly.pdbx_seq_one_letter_code
_entity_poly.pdbx_strand_id
1 'polypeptide(L)'
;MHAVQQKKSGHVSCRKPGLKHRLIILLGLLLLLFSVSGCNQSSQPKGGENASEPPAVTEAPAQGPSEMKPPVEVPVSQQQSQEGITVNLEHLQLLSQVDFGDGRHSDAVKLTVTVEQESDISLRVYPDGGRLLLNTGEEISTAKGEFHETYADGTLKKGDLYFPLTLTRPEEINHVRFVMEGPANQYFTVVGEDFVFKVPVNHPDHQPVERQELIERAYAHAEKLTAAPGVTESRRMALVENLGEITLHVIDVVLYEAMEHPFAAFLKVDEPVNFIALTLAIENTGDNEVTFSSARSRLRLNGGEALAADHLMSQYLSPDYAPGGIKTGAVFYLIPEALPAELETLELLTELVLPGENPEPVTLQLPIR
;
A
#
# COMPACT_ATOMS: atom_id res chain seq x y z
N MET A 1 17.21 -60.11 57.35
CA MET A 1 16.14 -59.36 56.65
C MET A 1 16.52 -57.88 56.72
N HIS A 2 17.19 -57.36 55.68
CA HIS A 2 17.66 -55.98 55.63
C HIS A 2 16.88 -55.20 54.57
N ALA A 3 16.39 -54.03 55.00
CA ALA A 3 15.79 -52.97 54.18
C ALA A 3 16.82 -52.37 53.21
N VAL A 4 16.35 -51.61 52.21
CA VAL A 4 16.85 -50.27 51.81
C VAL A 4 16.05 -49.68 50.63
N GLN A 5 15.49 -48.50 50.91
CA GLN A 5 15.26 -47.28 50.10
C GLN A 5 14.79 -47.38 48.63
N GLN A 6 13.59 -46.87 48.39
CA GLN A 6 13.18 -46.31 47.09
C GLN A 6 13.56 -44.82 47.00
N LYS A 7 14.26 -44.48 45.92
CA LYS A 7 14.79 -43.16 45.59
C LYS A 7 13.74 -42.38 44.77
N LYS A 8 13.28 -41.24 45.29
CA LYS A 8 12.49 -40.25 44.55
C LYS A 8 13.40 -39.51 43.56
N SER A 9 13.08 -39.53 42.27
CA SER A 9 13.63 -38.59 41.28
C SER A 9 12.53 -37.57 40.91
N GLY A 10 12.75 -36.32 41.31
CA GLY A 10 11.96 -35.19 40.84
C GLY A 10 12.47 -34.73 39.49
N HIS A 11 11.60 -34.71 38.48
CA HIS A 11 11.86 -34.02 37.22
C HIS A 11 11.30 -32.61 37.30
N VAL A 12 12.20 -31.62 37.36
CA VAL A 12 11.86 -30.20 37.24
C VAL A 12 11.67 -29.89 35.75
N SER A 13 10.43 -29.61 35.35
CA SER A 13 10.09 -29.15 34.01
C SER A 13 10.25 -27.63 33.94
N CYS A 14 11.36 -27.17 33.35
CA CYS A 14 11.52 -25.77 32.97
C CYS A 14 10.67 -25.49 31.72
N ARG A 15 9.45 -24.99 31.91
CA ARG A 15 8.65 -24.38 30.83
C ARG A 15 9.35 -23.11 30.37
N LYS A 16 9.88 -23.11 29.13
CA LYS A 16 10.26 -21.87 28.44
C LYS A 16 8.99 -21.03 28.20
N PRO A 17 8.98 -19.72 28.49
CA PRO A 17 7.87 -18.85 28.14
C PRO A 17 7.74 -18.78 26.61
N GLY A 18 6.51 -18.92 26.13
CA GLY A 18 6.17 -19.06 24.72
C GLY A 18 6.50 -17.82 23.90
N LEU A 19 7.04 -18.07 22.70
CA LEU A 19 7.40 -17.10 21.66
C LEU A 19 6.25 -16.17 21.23
N LYS A 20 5.00 -16.47 21.62
CA LYS A 20 3.79 -15.72 21.23
C LYS A 20 3.69 -14.32 21.87
N HIS A 21 4.39 -14.04 22.97
CA HIS A 21 4.34 -12.70 23.61
C HIS A 21 5.39 -11.72 23.06
N ARG A 22 6.38 -12.17 22.28
CA ARG A 22 7.38 -11.26 21.67
C ARG A 22 6.91 -10.65 20.36
N LEU A 23 6.00 -11.31 19.63
CA LEU A 23 5.49 -10.81 18.34
C LEU A 23 4.48 -9.67 18.50
N ILE A 24 3.67 -9.67 19.56
CA ILE A 24 2.68 -8.61 19.84
C ILE A 24 3.36 -7.34 20.36
N ILE A 25 4.46 -7.47 21.10
CA ILE A 25 5.27 -6.31 21.53
C ILE A 25 6.03 -5.69 20.35
N LEU A 26 6.42 -6.49 19.34
CA LEU A 26 7.12 -5.99 18.14
C LEU A 26 6.19 -5.14 17.24
N LEU A 27 4.91 -5.51 17.12
CA LEU A 27 3.94 -4.73 16.33
C LEU A 27 3.59 -3.38 16.97
N GLY A 28 3.58 -3.31 18.31
CA GLY A 28 3.37 -2.05 19.05
C GLY A 28 4.60 -1.13 19.12
N LEU A 29 5.82 -1.69 19.02
CA LEU A 29 7.06 -0.90 18.99
C LEU A 29 7.34 -0.30 17.60
N LEU A 30 6.84 -0.94 16.54
CA LEU A 30 6.92 -0.48 15.13
C LEU A 30 6.28 0.91 14.91
N LEU A 31 5.36 1.30 15.79
CA LEU A 31 4.52 2.50 15.67
C LEU A 31 4.98 3.69 16.53
N LEU A 32 5.87 3.47 17.50
CA LEU A 32 6.36 4.53 18.40
C LEU A 32 7.59 5.29 17.87
N LEU A 33 8.33 4.73 16.90
CA LEU A 33 9.57 5.33 16.39
C LEU A 33 9.38 6.53 15.45
N PHE A 34 8.14 6.83 15.00
CA PHE A 34 7.83 8.06 14.26
C PHE A 34 7.35 9.24 15.15
N SER A 35 7.39 9.10 16.48
CA SER A 35 6.90 10.10 17.44
C SER A 35 8.01 10.76 18.26
N VAL A 36 9.13 11.17 17.64
CA VAL A 36 10.12 12.02 18.33
C VAL A 36 9.92 13.48 17.93
N SER A 37 9.30 14.24 18.83
CA SER A 37 9.18 15.70 18.75
C SER A 37 10.56 16.35 18.82
N GLY A 38 11.06 16.83 17.68
CA GLY A 38 12.28 17.62 17.60
C GLY A 38 12.03 19.09 17.92
N CYS A 39 12.56 19.56 19.06
CA CYS A 39 12.67 20.99 19.38
C CYS A 39 13.57 21.68 18.35
N ASN A 40 13.00 22.64 17.62
CA ASN A 40 13.67 23.43 16.60
C ASN A 40 14.48 24.57 17.25
N GLN A 41 15.82 24.48 17.27
CA GLN A 41 16.70 25.64 17.47
C GLN A 41 17.34 26.00 16.14
N SER A 42 16.74 26.98 15.46
CA SER A 42 17.27 27.63 14.28
C SER A 42 18.35 28.62 14.68
N SER A 43 19.60 28.37 14.25
CA SER A 43 20.65 29.39 14.17
C SER A 43 20.91 29.71 12.70
N GLN A 44 20.44 30.88 12.26
CA GLN A 44 20.74 31.40 10.92
C GLN A 44 22.20 31.87 10.81
N PRO A 45 22.92 31.55 9.72
CA PRO A 45 24.08 32.32 9.30
C PRO A 45 23.66 33.46 8.35
N LYS A 46 24.32 34.61 8.52
CA LYS A 46 24.18 35.81 7.68
C LYS A 46 25.01 35.69 6.40
N GLY A 47 24.35 35.93 5.26
CA GLY A 47 24.82 36.87 4.23
C GLY A 47 25.59 36.31 3.03
N GLY A 48 25.08 36.61 1.82
CA GLY A 48 25.84 36.48 0.57
C GLY A 48 25.01 36.54 -0.72
N GLU A 49 24.54 37.74 -1.08
CA GLU A 49 24.31 38.31 -2.43
C GLU A 49 23.54 37.57 -3.56
N ASN A 50 22.46 38.26 -4.00
CA ASN A 50 21.88 38.33 -5.35
C ASN A 50 21.38 37.05 -6.04
N ALA A 51 20.22 36.57 -5.61
CA ALA A 51 19.30 35.80 -6.44
C ALA A 51 17.95 36.53 -6.49
N SER A 52 17.37 36.64 -7.69
CA SER A 52 16.04 37.18 -7.95
C SER A 52 14.99 36.54 -7.04
N GLU A 53 14.21 37.38 -6.36
CA GLU A 53 13.14 36.96 -5.44
C GLU A 53 12.20 35.95 -6.13
N PRO A 54 12.04 34.73 -5.59
CA PRO A 54 10.95 33.87 -6.00
C PRO A 54 9.61 34.55 -5.68
N PRO A 55 8.56 34.33 -6.50
CA PRO A 55 7.25 34.91 -6.24
C PRO A 55 6.79 34.54 -4.82
N ALA A 56 6.29 35.53 -4.09
CA ALA A 56 5.81 35.35 -2.73
C ALA A 56 4.80 34.19 -2.69
N VAL A 57 5.21 33.09 -2.05
CA VAL A 57 4.34 31.95 -1.77
C VAL A 57 3.26 32.48 -0.85
N THR A 58 2.06 32.70 -1.40
CA THR A 58 0.91 33.09 -0.60
C THR A 58 0.56 31.87 0.24
N GLU A 59 0.90 31.89 1.53
CA GLU A 59 0.50 30.86 2.48
C GLU A 59 -1.01 30.66 2.34
N ALA A 60 -1.42 29.46 1.90
CA ALA A 60 -2.81 29.10 1.82
C ALA A 60 -3.39 29.22 3.25
N PRO A 61 -4.53 29.92 3.44
CA PRO A 61 -5.11 30.11 4.76
C PRO A 61 -5.31 28.75 5.42
N ALA A 62 -4.88 28.63 6.68
CA ALA A 62 -5.06 27.43 7.49
C ALA A 62 -6.53 27.00 7.40
N GLN A 63 -6.78 25.88 6.72
CA GLN A 63 -8.12 25.34 6.55
C GLN A 63 -8.64 25.02 7.96
N GLY A 64 -9.78 25.63 8.33
CA GLY A 64 -10.45 25.32 9.59
C GLY A 64 -10.81 23.82 9.67
N PRO A 65 -11.22 23.33 10.85
CA PRO A 65 -11.61 21.93 11.01
C PRO A 65 -12.66 21.58 9.95
N SER A 66 -12.30 20.65 9.06
CA SER A 66 -13.17 20.20 7.98
C SER A 66 -14.44 19.61 8.59
N GLU A 67 -15.59 20.12 8.20
CA GLU A 67 -16.88 19.62 8.67
C GLU A 67 -17.04 18.18 8.15
N MET A 68 -17.21 17.22 9.08
CA MET A 68 -17.42 15.82 8.71
C MET A 68 -18.75 15.69 7.95
N LYS A 69 -18.68 15.38 6.66
CA LYS A 69 -19.86 15.06 5.85
C LYS A 69 -20.48 13.75 6.38
N PRO A 70 -21.82 13.64 6.45
CA PRO A 70 -22.46 12.39 6.82
C PRO A 70 -22.15 11.30 5.79
N PRO A 71 -22.04 10.02 6.20
CA PRO A 71 -21.86 8.90 5.28
C PRO A 71 -22.94 8.83 4.20
N VAL A 72 -22.55 8.49 2.98
CA VAL A 72 -23.51 8.17 1.91
C VAL A 72 -23.70 6.65 1.87
N GLU A 73 -24.89 6.20 2.22
CA GLU A 73 -25.26 4.79 2.21
C GLU A 73 -25.83 4.38 0.85
N VAL A 74 -25.27 3.33 0.27
CA VAL A 74 -25.75 2.69 -0.95
C VAL A 74 -26.25 1.30 -0.58
N PRO A 75 -27.57 1.04 -0.61
CA PRO A 75 -28.08 -0.29 -0.34
C PRO A 75 -27.62 -1.23 -1.46
N VAL A 76 -26.97 -2.33 -1.09
CA VAL A 76 -26.53 -3.36 -2.03
C VAL A 76 -27.25 -4.67 -1.69
N SER A 77 -27.66 -5.41 -2.71
CA SER A 77 -28.16 -6.76 -2.53
C SER A 77 -27.73 -7.58 -3.72
N GLN A 78 -26.40 -7.77 -3.81
CA GLN A 78 -25.79 -8.61 -4.81
C GLN A 78 -25.26 -9.88 -4.13
N GLN A 79 -25.54 -11.01 -4.77
CA GLN A 79 -25.17 -12.33 -4.30
C GLN A 79 -24.55 -13.10 -5.46
N GLN A 80 -23.48 -13.84 -5.16
CA GLN A 80 -22.86 -14.78 -6.08
C GLN A 80 -22.55 -16.07 -5.35
N SER A 81 -22.78 -17.20 -6.00
CA SER A 81 -22.58 -18.53 -5.40
C SER A 81 -21.82 -19.44 -6.36
N GLN A 82 -20.82 -20.14 -5.84
CA GLN A 82 -20.04 -21.14 -6.57
C GLN A 82 -19.36 -22.09 -5.58
N GLU A 83 -19.17 -23.36 -5.97
CA GLU A 83 -18.49 -24.39 -5.15
C GLU A 83 -19.02 -24.52 -3.71
N GLY A 84 -20.31 -24.23 -3.50
CA GLY A 84 -20.92 -24.24 -2.15
C GLY A 84 -20.48 -23.08 -1.26
N ILE A 85 -19.90 -22.02 -1.83
CA ILE A 85 -19.68 -20.72 -1.19
C ILE A 85 -20.64 -19.71 -1.81
N THR A 86 -21.34 -18.96 -0.96
CA THR A 86 -22.19 -17.84 -1.32
C THR A 86 -21.60 -16.57 -0.73
N VAL A 87 -21.39 -15.54 -1.54
CA VAL A 87 -20.88 -14.24 -1.12
C VAL A 87 -21.97 -13.20 -1.36
N ASN A 88 -22.33 -12.49 -0.29
CA ASN A 88 -23.32 -11.43 -0.27
C ASN A 88 -22.61 -10.09 -0.02
N LEU A 89 -22.75 -9.14 -0.94
CA LEU A 89 -22.40 -7.74 -0.72
C LEU A 89 -23.66 -7.00 -0.25
N GLU A 90 -23.73 -6.72 1.05
CA GLU A 90 -24.93 -6.21 1.73
C GLU A 90 -25.00 -4.68 1.75
N HIS A 91 -23.86 -4.02 1.99
CA HIS A 91 -23.82 -2.57 2.12
C HIS A 91 -22.56 -2.00 1.49
N LEU A 92 -22.71 -0.82 0.89
CA LEU A 92 -21.62 0.05 0.48
C LEU A 92 -21.84 1.41 1.13
N GLN A 93 -20.84 1.93 1.82
CA GLN A 93 -20.84 3.28 2.39
C GLN A 93 -19.65 4.07 1.86
N LEU A 94 -19.90 5.33 1.50
CA LEU A 94 -18.84 6.29 1.22
C LEU A 94 -18.62 7.14 2.46
N LEU A 95 -17.39 7.15 2.96
CA LEU A 95 -17.00 7.77 4.21
C LEU A 95 -15.98 8.88 3.94
N SER A 96 -16.08 9.99 4.66
CA SER A 96 -15.09 11.07 4.63
C SER A 96 -14.31 11.11 5.94
N GLN A 97 -12.99 11.36 5.85
CA GLN A 97 -12.11 11.58 6.99
C GLN A 97 -12.16 10.47 8.05
N VAL A 98 -12.19 9.20 7.62
CA VAL A 98 -12.12 8.04 8.52
C VAL A 98 -10.76 8.01 9.22
N ASP A 99 -10.77 7.90 10.54
CA ASP A 99 -9.56 7.69 11.34
C ASP A 99 -9.12 6.23 11.24
N PHE A 100 -7.93 6.01 10.69
CA PHE A 100 -7.28 4.71 10.57
C PHE A 100 -6.20 4.49 11.66
N GLY A 101 -6.19 5.34 12.69
CA GLY A 101 -5.22 5.33 13.78
C GLY A 101 -3.99 6.19 13.50
N ASP A 102 -3.27 6.52 14.57
CA ASP A 102 -2.02 7.30 14.52
C ASP A 102 -2.18 8.70 13.92
N GLY A 103 -3.40 9.25 14.01
CA GLY A 103 -3.74 10.54 13.42
C GLY A 103 -3.91 10.50 11.90
N ARG A 104 -3.92 9.31 11.28
CA ARG A 104 -4.12 9.16 9.83
C ARG A 104 -5.61 9.18 9.51
N HIS A 105 -6.01 10.16 8.73
CA HIS A 105 -7.37 10.31 8.25
C HIS A 105 -7.40 10.19 6.72
N SER A 106 -8.38 9.45 6.19
CA SER A 106 -8.56 9.27 4.75
C SER A 106 -10.04 9.05 4.45
N ASP A 107 -10.49 9.49 3.29
CA ASP A 107 -11.81 9.10 2.79
C ASP A 107 -11.78 7.60 2.45
N ALA A 108 -12.91 6.92 2.51
CA ALA A 108 -12.93 5.47 2.33
C ALA A 108 -14.22 4.96 1.69
N VAL A 109 -14.10 3.84 0.97
CA VAL A 109 -15.25 2.99 0.64
C VAL A 109 -15.30 1.87 1.67
N LYS A 110 -16.43 1.74 2.36
CA LYS A 110 -16.70 0.63 3.27
C LYS A 110 -17.67 -0.35 2.61
N LEU A 111 -17.29 -1.63 2.56
CA LEU A 111 -18.12 -2.73 2.08
C LEU A 111 -18.45 -3.66 3.25
N THR A 112 -19.73 -4.01 3.42
CA THR A 112 -20.13 -5.09 4.33
C THR A 112 -20.38 -6.35 3.53
N VAL A 113 -19.57 -7.37 3.79
CA VAL A 113 -19.58 -8.64 3.07
C VAL A 113 -19.93 -9.77 4.03
N THR A 114 -20.84 -10.63 3.61
CA THR A 114 -21.20 -11.87 4.29
C THR A 114 -20.83 -13.04 3.38
N VAL A 115 -20.17 -14.07 3.91
CA VAL A 115 -19.91 -15.31 3.17
C VAL A 115 -20.57 -16.46 3.90
N GLU A 116 -21.26 -17.30 3.14
CA GLU A 116 -21.91 -18.51 3.61
C GLU A 116 -21.26 -19.71 2.92
N GLN A 117 -20.88 -20.72 3.70
CA GLN A 117 -20.31 -21.97 3.18
C GLN A 117 -21.26 -23.13 3.48
N GLU A 118 -21.81 -23.70 2.42
CA GLU A 118 -22.71 -24.87 2.45
C GLU A 118 -22.00 -26.16 2.01
N SER A 119 -20.76 -26.06 1.53
CA SER A 119 -19.97 -27.20 1.09
C SER A 119 -19.57 -28.11 2.26
N ASP A 120 -19.55 -29.42 2.02
CA ASP A 120 -18.98 -30.42 2.92
C ASP A 120 -17.44 -30.44 2.89
N ILE A 121 -16.84 -29.75 1.90
CA ILE A 121 -15.40 -29.55 1.77
C ILE A 121 -15.03 -28.22 2.42
N SER A 122 -13.93 -28.21 3.19
CA SER A 122 -13.34 -26.97 3.73
C SER A 122 -12.73 -26.13 2.62
N LEU A 123 -13.50 -25.20 2.08
CA LEU A 123 -13.04 -24.17 1.16
C LEU A 123 -12.80 -22.88 1.94
N ARG A 124 -11.96 -22.00 1.40
CA ARG A 124 -11.61 -20.72 2.01
C ARG A 124 -11.75 -19.60 0.99
N VAL A 125 -12.16 -18.43 1.47
CA VAL A 125 -12.09 -17.16 0.73
C VAL A 125 -11.41 -16.11 1.59
N TYR A 126 -10.77 -15.15 0.94
CA TYR A 126 -10.03 -14.07 1.59
C TYR A 126 -10.56 -12.71 1.11
N PRO A 127 -11.67 -12.21 1.70
CA PRO A 127 -12.27 -10.96 1.25
C PRO A 127 -11.37 -9.73 1.37
N ASP A 128 -10.39 -9.77 2.27
CA ASP A 128 -9.34 -8.75 2.42
C ASP A 128 -8.26 -8.78 1.36
N GLY A 129 -8.13 -9.89 0.63
CA GLY A 129 -7.35 -9.98 -0.60
C GLY A 129 -8.06 -9.36 -1.80
N GLY A 130 -9.31 -8.90 -1.65
CA GLY A 130 -10.07 -8.28 -2.73
C GLY A 130 -9.52 -6.92 -3.15
N ARG A 131 -9.83 -6.53 -4.39
CA ARG A 131 -9.50 -5.22 -4.97
C ARG A 131 -10.75 -4.43 -5.34
N LEU A 132 -10.65 -3.11 -5.20
CA LEU A 132 -11.66 -2.15 -5.57
C LEU A 132 -11.19 -1.36 -6.80
N LEU A 133 -12.01 -1.28 -7.84
CA LEU A 133 -11.80 -0.41 -8.99
C LEU A 133 -12.94 0.61 -9.06
N LEU A 134 -12.59 1.89 -9.05
CA LEU A 134 -13.52 3.00 -9.12
C LEU A 134 -13.72 3.48 -10.56
N ASN A 135 -14.82 4.18 -10.84
CA ASN A 135 -15.06 4.81 -12.15
C ASN A 135 -14.02 5.88 -12.54
N THR A 136 -13.28 6.40 -11.57
CA THR A 136 -12.16 7.32 -11.77
C THR A 136 -10.91 6.61 -12.30
N GLY A 137 -10.90 5.28 -12.22
CA GLY A 137 -9.76 4.43 -12.53
C GLY A 137 -8.87 4.14 -11.32
N GLU A 138 -9.07 4.79 -10.17
CA GLU A 138 -8.29 4.42 -8.98
C GLU A 138 -8.56 2.96 -8.59
N GLU A 139 -7.47 2.20 -8.43
CA GLU A 139 -7.52 0.79 -8.01
C GLU A 139 -6.86 0.60 -6.64
N ILE A 140 -7.57 -0.03 -5.71
CA ILE A 140 -7.16 -0.21 -4.32
C ILE A 140 -7.17 -1.69 -3.99
N SER A 141 -6.00 -2.27 -3.73
CA SER A 141 -5.86 -3.73 -3.47
C SER A 141 -5.60 -4.08 -2.00
N THR A 142 -5.71 -3.11 -1.09
CA THR A 142 -5.48 -3.33 0.35
C THR A 142 -6.67 -2.83 1.14
N ALA A 143 -7.59 -3.75 1.42
CA ALA A 143 -8.62 -3.50 2.40
C ALA A 143 -8.01 -3.46 3.81
N LYS A 144 -8.53 -2.58 4.66
CA LYS A 144 -8.44 -2.68 6.13
C LYS A 144 -9.77 -3.23 6.60
N GLY A 145 -9.82 -4.09 7.62
CA GLY A 145 -11.10 -4.63 8.01
C GLY A 145 -11.09 -5.24 9.39
N GLU A 146 -12.27 -5.22 10.00
CA GLU A 146 -12.58 -6.01 11.17
C GLU A 146 -13.44 -7.20 10.73
N PHE A 147 -12.97 -8.40 11.07
CA PHE A 147 -13.70 -9.63 10.82
C PHE A 147 -14.40 -10.03 12.11
N HIS A 148 -15.71 -9.90 12.12
CA HIS A 148 -16.48 -10.09 13.35
C HIS A 148 -16.85 -11.55 13.60
N GLU A 149 -17.01 -12.35 12.54
CA GLU A 149 -17.39 -13.75 12.64
C GLU A 149 -16.64 -14.61 11.63
N THR A 150 -15.99 -15.68 12.07
CA THR A 150 -15.35 -16.67 11.20
C THR A 150 -15.88 -18.08 11.47
N TYR A 151 -15.98 -18.89 10.42
CA TYR A 151 -16.22 -20.32 10.52
C TYR A 151 -15.02 -21.02 11.16
N ALA A 152 -15.23 -22.24 11.68
CA ALA A 152 -14.18 -23.01 12.36
C ALA A 152 -12.99 -23.38 11.45
N ASP A 153 -13.19 -23.38 10.12
CA ASP A 153 -12.16 -23.58 9.11
C ASP A 153 -11.48 -22.27 8.64
N GLY A 154 -11.94 -21.12 9.15
CA GLY A 154 -11.37 -19.80 8.93
C GLY A 154 -12.14 -18.92 7.93
N THR A 155 -13.22 -19.39 7.31
CA THR A 155 -14.01 -18.62 6.33
C THR A 155 -14.72 -17.43 7.00
N LEU A 156 -14.77 -16.25 6.36
CA LEU A 156 -15.44 -15.06 6.91
C LEU A 156 -16.96 -15.25 6.89
N LYS A 157 -17.65 -15.20 8.02
CA LYS A 157 -19.12 -15.21 8.01
C LYS A 157 -19.71 -13.83 7.73
N LYS A 158 -19.18 -12.78 8.38
CA LYS A 158 -19.52 -11.37 8.11
C LYS A 158 -18.40 -10.43 8.54
N GLY A 159 -18.11 -9.41 7.74
CA GLY A 159 -17.09 -8.41 8.05
C GLY A 159 -17.24 -7.12 7.26
N ASP A 160 -16.59 -6.09 7.78
CA ASP A 160 -16.50 -4.77 7.16
C ASP A 160 -15.10 -4.55 6.56
N LEU A 161 -15.06 -4.25 5.26
CA LEU A 161 -13.85 -3.94 4.51
C LEU A 161 -13.81 -2.45 4.18
N TYR A 162 -12.73 -1.77 4.56
CA TYR A 162 -12.46 -0.36 4.34
C TYR A 162 -11.34 -0.22 3.30
N PHE A 163 -11.64 0.48 2.21
CA PHE A 163 -10.69 0.79 1.15
C PHE A 163 -10.35 2.28 1.27
N PRO A 164 -9.20 2.64 1.86
CA PRO A 164 -8.79 4.05 1.97
C PRO A 164 -8.52 4.61 0.58
N LEU A 165 -9.18 5.73 0.28
CA LEU A 165 -9.03 6.45 -0.98
C LEU A 165 -7.79 7.33 -0.92
N THR A 166 -7.01 7.28 -2.00
CA THR A 166 -5.77 8.05 -2.14
C THR A 166 -5.96 9.21 -3.11
N LEU A 167 -6.69 8.99 -4.21
CA LEU A 167 -6.85 9.96 -5.30
C LEU A 167 -8.29 10.45 -5.48
N THR A 168 -9.25 9.57 -5.28
CA THR A 168 -10.68 9.80 -5.53
C THR A 168 -11.37 10.32 -4.27
N ARG A 169 -12.30 11.26 -4.44
CA ARG A 169 -13.19 11.70 -3.36
C ARG A 169 -14.51 10.95 -3.41
N PRO A 170 -15.22 10.79 -2.27
CA PRO A 170 -16.55 10.18 -2.22
C PRO A 170 -17.53 10.69 -3.28
N GLU A 171 -17.62 12.01 -3.47
CA GLU A 171 -18.51 12.64 -4.44
C GLU A 171 -18.17 12.34 -5.91
N GLU A 172 -17.00 11.80 -6.21
CA GLU A 172 -16.58 11.49 -7.58
C GLU A 172 -16.97 10.07 -8.02
N ILE A 173 -17.41 9.26 -7.05
CA ILE A 173 -17.73 7.85 -7.24
C ILE A 173 -19.17 7.71 -7.73
N ASN A 174 -19.34 7.18 -8.94
CA ASN A 174 -20.64 6.76 -9.48
C ASN A 174 -20.75 5.25 -9.73
N HIS A 175 -19.64 4.52 -9.65
CA HIS A 175 -19.62 3.08 -9.79
C HIS A 175 -18.40 2.49 -9.09
N VAL A 176 -18.63 1.36 -8.42
CA VAL A 176 -17.62 0.59 -7.72
C VAL A 176 -17.63 -0.84 -8.25
N ARG A 177 -16.47 -1.33 -8.69
CA ARG A 177 -16.26 -2.74 -9.00
C ARG A 177 -15.41 -3.38 -7.90
N PHE A 178 -16.00 -4.28 -7.13
CA PHE A 178 -15.28 -5.08 -6.14
C PHE A 178 -15.00 -6.47 -6.72
N VAL A 179 -13.72 -6.88 -6.70
CA VAL A 179 -13.27 -8.19 -7.16
C VAL A 179 -12.63 -8.92 -5.99
N MET A 180 -13.08 -10.14 -5.72
CA MET A 180 -12.55 -11.00 -4.67
C MET A 180 -12.14 -12.33 -5.29
N GLU A 181 -10.95 -12.82 -4.91
CA GLU A 181 -10.46 -14.11 -5.41
C GLU A 181 -11.45 -15.25 -5.12
N GLY A 182 -11.49 -16.21 -6.04
CA GLY A 182 -12.33 -17.39 -5.94
C GLY A 182 -12.01 -18.29 -4.73
N PRO A 183 -12.90 -19.25 -4.43
CA PRO A 183 -12.68 -20.23 -3.37
C PRO A 183 -11.36 -20.98 -3.56
N ALA A 184 -10.59 -21.15 -2.48
CA ALA A 184 -9.39 -21.95 -2.45
C ALA A 184 -9.55 -23.17 -1.54
N ASN A 185 -8.99 -24.31 -1.92
CA ASN A 185 -8.97 -25.49 -1.08
C ASN A 185 -7.91 -25.39 0.05
N GLN A 186 -7.80 -26.43 0.88
CA GLN A 186 -6.81 -26.50 1.97
C GLN A 186 -5.33 -26.43 1.52
N TYR A 187 -5.06 -26.55 0.22
CA TYR A 187 -3.74 -26.43 -0.39
C TYR A 187 -3.53 -25.08 -1.07
N PHE A 188 -4.41 -24.10 -0.84
CA PHE A 188 -4.39 -22.77 -1.48
C PHE A 188 -4.49 -22.83 -3.01
N THR A 189 -5.01 -23.93 -3.57
CA THR A 189 -5.36 -23.99 -4.99
C THR A 189 -6.75 -23.40 -5.15
N VAL A 190 -6.85 -22.36 -5.98
CA VAL A 190 -8.13 -21.76 -6.37
C VAL A 190 -8.93 -22.79 -7.17
N VAL A 191 -10.18 -23.03 -6.77
CA VAL A 191 -11.09 -24.03 -7.36
C VAL A 191 -12.34 -23.42 -7.98
N GLY A 192 -12.51 -22.10 -7.93
CA GLY A 192 -13.59 -21.37 -8.58
C GLY A 192 -13.10 -20.10 -9.29
N GLU A 193 -14.04 -19.34 -9.87
CA GLU A 193 -13.74 -18.06 -10.51
C GLU A 193 -13.69 -16.93 -9.48
N ASP A 194 -13.22 -15.74 -9.86
CA ASP A 194 -13.32 -14.57 -8.98
C ASP A 194 -14.78 -14.13 -8.80
N PHE A 195 -15.12 -13.70 -7.59
CA PHE A 195 -16.39 -13.02 -7.33
C PHE A 195 -16.28 -11.56 -7.77
N VAL A 196 -17.20 -11.09 -8.64
CA VAL A 196 -17.14 -9.75 -9.23
C VAL A 196 -18.44 -9.00 -9.03
N PHE A 197 -18.45 -8.01 -8.13
CA PHE A 197 -19.60 -7.17 -7.83
C PHE A 197 -19.47 -5.81 -8.52
N LYS A 198 -20.53 -5.36 -9.18
CA LYS A 198 -20.58 -4.07 -9.89
C LYS A 198 -21.69 -3.23 -9.31
N VAL A 199 -21.35 -2.24 -8.49
CA VAL A 199 -22.31 -1.48 -7.69
C VAL A 199 -22.42 -0.06 -8.26
N PRO A 200 -23.56 0.33 -8.84
CA PRO A 200 -23.80 1.72 -9.18
C PRO A 200 -23.99 2.55 -7.91
N VAL A 201 -23.42 3.75 -7.89
CA VAL A 201 -23.47 4.70 -6.78
C VAL A 201 -24.14 5.98 -7.27
N ASN A 202 -25.27 6.34 -6.67
CA ASN A 202 -25.99 7.57 -6.99
C ASN A 202 -25.69 8.62 -5.93
N HIS A 203 -24.46 9.14 -5.89
CA HIS A 203 -24.09 10.20 -4.96
C HIS A 203 -24.91 11.46 -5.25
N PRO A 204 -25.59 12.08 -4.26
CA PRO A 204 -26.46 13.24 -4.50
C PRO A 204 -25.70 14.45 -5.05
N ASP A 205 -24.45 14.61 -4.61
CA ASP A 205 -23.54 15.68 -5.06
C ASP A 205 -22.48 15.15 -6.04
N HIS A 206 -22.84 14.21 -6.93
CA HIS A 206 -21.87 13.62 -7.86
C HIS A 206 -21.10 14.70 -8.66
N GLN A 207 -19.77 14.61 -8.67
CA GLN A 207 -18.88 15.47 -9.44
C GLN A 207 -17.93 14.60 -10.26
N PRO A 208 -18.01 14.59 -11.61
CA PRO A 208 -17.02 13.87 -12.39
C PRO A 208 -15.64 14.50 -12.21
N VAL A 209 -14.61 13.66 -12.13
CA VAL A 209 -13.21 14.08 -12.10
C VAL A 209 -12.54 13.66 -13.40
N GLU A 210 -11.80 14.59 -13.99
CA GLU A 210 -11.01 14.32 -15.18
C GLU A 210 -9.75 13.52 -14.83
N ARG A 211 -9.28 12.70 -15.76
CA ARG A 211 -8.10 11.85 -15.51
C ARG A 211 -6.86 12.66 -15.14
N GLN A 212 -6.65 13.80 -15.80
CA GLN A 212 -5.52 14.69 -15.52
C GLN A 212 -5.52 15.19 -14.06
N GLU A 213 -6.70 15.44 -13.48
CA GLU A 213 -6.80 15.89 -12.10
C GLU A 213 -6.42 14.78 -11.11
N LEU A 214 -6.73 13.51 -11.41
CA LEU A 214 -6.27 12.38 -10.59
C LEU A 214 -4.75 12.24 -10.63
N ILE A 215 -4.14 12.43 -11.80
CA ILE A 215 -2.68 12.43 -11.96
C ILE A 215 -2.09 13.57 -11.11
N GLU A 216 -2.62 14.79 -11.20
CA GLU A 216 -2.19 15.91 -10.36
C GLU A 216 -2.31 15.61 -8.85
N ARG A 217 -3.37 14.92 -8.43
CA ARG A 217 -3.51 14.46 -7.04
C ARG A 217 -2.49 13.39 -6.67
N ALA A 218 -2.09 12.51 -7.57
CA ALA A 218 -1.01 11.55 -7.35
C ALA A 218 0.32 12.28 -7.11
N TYR A 219 0.59 13.30 -7.93
CA TYR A 219 1.74 14.19 -7.78
C TYR A 219 1.73 14.96 -6.44
N ALA A 220 0.58 15.46 -6.00
CA ALA A 220 0.41 16.12 -4.71
C ALA A 220 0.49 15.13 -3.52
N HIS A 221 0.05 13.89 -3.71
CA HIS A 221 0.20 12.84 -2.70
C HIS A 221 1.68 12.49 -2.48
N ALA A 222 2.46 12.41 -3.55
CA ALA A 222 3.90 12.17 -3.47
C ALA A 222 4.65 13.26 -2.68
N GLU A 223 4.23 14.53 -2.77
CA GLU A 223 4.80 15.62 -1.97
C GLU A 223 4.67 15.35 -0.46
N LYS A 224 3.59 14.73 0.00
CA LYS A 224 3.44 14.34 1.43
C LYS A 224 4.50 13.32 1.87
N LEU A 225 4.91 12.43 0.97
CA LEU A 225 5.99 11.46 1.24
C LEU A 225 7.36 12.14 1.30
N THR A 226 7.61 13.13 0.44
CA THR A 226 8.86 13.93 0.50
C THR A 226 8.97 14.76 1.79
N ALA A 227 7.85 15.12 2.40
CA ALA A 227 7.80 15.83 3.69
C ALA A 227 7.80 14.89 4.92
N ALA A 228 7.93 13.57 4.73
CA ALA A 228 7.88 12.62 5.83
C ALA A 228 9.12 12.74 6.74
N PRO A 229 8.99 12.47 8.05
CA PRO A 229 10.14 12.43 8.96
C PRO A 229 11.21 11.44 8.50
N GLY A 230 12.49 11.84 8.59
CA GLY A 230 13.64 11.03 8.20
C GLY A 230 14.10 11.19 6.74
N VAL A 231 13.33 11.90 5.91
CA VAL A 231 13.79 12.30 4.58
C VAL A 231 14.97 13.25 4.73
N THR A 232 16.11 12.90 4.14
CA THR A 232 17.32 13.73 4.13
C THR A 232 17.44 14.56 2.87
N GLU A 233 17.02 14.00 1.74
CA GLU A 233 16.98 14.70 0.45
C GLU A 233 15.79 14.20 -0.38
N SER A 234 15.20 15.08 -1.19
CA SER A 234 14.17 14.71 -2.16
C SER A 234 14.37 15.48 -3.46
N ARG A 235 14.16 14.82 -4.60
CA ARG A 235 14.23 15.43 -5.94
C ARG A 235 12.97 15.10 -6.73
N ARG A 236 12.36 16.14 -7.31
CA ARG A 236 11.23 16.00 -8.24
C ARG A 236 11.75 15.48 -9.58
N MET A 237 11.30 14.31 -10.01
CA MET A 237 11.63 13.76 -11.32
C MET A 237 10.62 14.18 -12.37
N ALA A 238 9.33 14.02 -12.07
CA ALA A 238 8.24 14.22 -13.02
C ALA A 238 8.46 13.52 -14.38
N LEU A 239 9.11 12.35 -14.35
CA LEU A 239 9.36 11.53 -15.53
C LEU A 239 8.10 10.73 -15.86
N VAL A 240 7.70 10.72 -17.13
CA VAL A 240 6.56 9.97 -17.65
C VAL A 240 7.04 9.10 -18.80
N GLU A 241 6.87 7.79 -18.68
CA GLU A 241 7.34 6.82 -19.66
C GLU A 241 6.22 5.88 -20.07
N ASN A 242 6.10 5.63 -21.38
CA ASN A 242 5.13 4.70 -21.94
C ASN A 242 5.79 3.34 -22.15
N LEU A 243 5.35 2.36 -21.38
CA LEU A 243 5.86 0.99 -21.32
C LEU A 243 4.85 0.00 -21.91
N GLY A 244 4.31 0.34 -23.08
CA GLY A 244 3.26 -0.44 -23.76
C GLY A 244 1.87 0.04 -23.35
N GLU A 245 1.04 -0.84 -22.77
CA GLU A 245 -0.25 -0.45 -22.19
C GLU A 245 -0.11 0.25 -20.82
N ILE A 246 1.09 0.23 -20.24
CA ILE A 246 1.39 0.93 -18.99
C ILE A 246 1.99 2.31 -19.26
N THR A 247 1.52 3.32 -18.54
CA THR A 247 2.23 4.60 -18.37
C THR A 247 2.78 4.66 -16.95
N LEU A 248 4.10 4.79 -16.82
CA LEU A 248 4.81 4.90 -15.56
C LEU A 248 5.19 6.35 -15.30
N HIS A 249 4.70 6.91 -14.19
CA HIS A 249 5.12 8.18 -13.65
C HIS A 249 6.13 7.92 -12.53
N VAL A 250 7.40 8.30 -12.75
CA VAL A 250 8.37 8.42 -11.65
C VAL A 250 8.28 9.85 -11.15
N ILE A 251 7.65 10.02 -10.00
CA ILE A 251 7.25 11.33 -9.49
C ILE A 251 8.42 11.99 -8.77
N ASP A 252 8.87 11.39 -7.67
CA ASP A 252 9.99 11.86 -6.85
C ASP A 252 10.98 10.72 -6.56
N VAL A 253 12.23 11.12 -6.34
CA VAL A 253 13.28 10.30 -5.72
C VAL A 253 13.52 10.85 -4.33
N VAL A 254 13.43 10.01 -3.31
CA VAL A 254 13.55 10.39 -1.89
C VAL A 254 14.67 9.59 -1.26
N LEU A 255 15.60 10.28 -0.60
CA LEU A 255 16.73 9.67 0.10
C LEU A 255 16.47 9.71 1.60
N TYR A 256 16.80 8.59 2.24
CA TYR A 256 16.83 8.45 3.68
C TYR A 256 18.22 7.98 4.08
N GLU A 257 18.95 8.81 4.82
CA GLU A 257 20.28 8.48 5.31
C GLU A 257 20.27 8.12 6.79
N ALA A 258 21.13 7.17 7.15
CA ALA A 258 21.39 6.78 8.54
C ALA A 258 20.12 6.46 9.36
N MET A 259 19.17 5.74 8.75
CA MET A 259 17.92 5.35 9.38
C MET A 259 18.07 4.07 10.23
N GLU A 260 17.33 4.01 11.34
CA GLU A 260 17.03 2.74 12.00
C GLU A 260 15.97 1.99 11.18
N HIS A 261 16.25 0.74 10.82
CA HIS A 261 15.29 -0.10 10.10
C HIS A 261 14.55 -0.96 11.11
N PRO A 262 13.21 -0.87 11.19
CA PRO A 262 12.45 -1.66 12.16
C PRO A 262 12.62 -3.19 12.02
N PHE A 263 13.15 -3.65 10.90
CA PHE A 263 13.40 -5.05 10.58
C PHE A 263 14.88 -5.37 10.37
N ALA A 264 15.83 -4.50 10.75
CA ALA A 264 17.27 -4.71 10.52
C ALA A 264 17.76 -6.08 11.01
N ALA A 265 17.41 -6.45 12.24
CA ALA A 265 17.77 -7.73 12.83
C ALA A 265 17.15 -8.93 12.08
N PHE A 266 15.96 -8.77 11.51
CA PHE A 266 15.31 -9.81 10.71
C PHE A 266 15.99 -9.96 9.34
N LEU A 267 16.34 -8.83 8.72
CA LEU A 267 17.04 -8.76 7.43
C LEU A 267 18.54 -9.06 7.53
N LYS A 268 19.10 -9.09 8.75
CA LYS A 268 20.54 -9.23 9.03
C LYS A 268 21.36 -8.15 8.35
N VAL A 269 20.86 -6.93 8.39
CA VAL A 269 21.55 -5.74 7.87
C VAL A 269 22.10 -4.96 9.06
N ASP A 270 23.31 -4.45 8.91
CA ASP A 270 23.93 -3.60 9.93
C ASP A 270 23.28 -2.22 9.90
N GLU A 271 23.02 -1.66 11.08
CA GLU A 271 22.45 -0.32 11.21
C GLU A 271 23.55 0.72 11.51
N PRO A 272 23.35 1.97 11.08
CA PRO A 272 22.16 2.48 10.39
C PRO A 272 22.17 2.15 8.88
N VAL A 273 20.98 2.15 8.26
CA VAL A 273 20.82 1.85 6.83
C VAL A 273 20.46 3.09 6.01
N ASN A 274 20.67 3.01 4.70
CA ASN A 274 20.24 4.04 3.76
C ASN A 274 19.20 3.48 2.80
N PHE A 275 18.25 4.33 2.39
CA PHE A 275 17.25 3.98 1.39
C PHE A 275 17.17 5.03 0.30
N ILE A 276 16.85 4.57 -0.91
CA ILE A 276 16.20 5.40 -1.91
C ILE A 276 14.77 4.91 -2.06
N ALA A 277 13.80 5.82 -2.01
CA ALA A 277 12.42 5.55 -2.37
C ALA A 277 12.08 6.26 -3.67
N LEU A 278 11.36 5.56 -4.55
CA LEU A 278 10.73 6.16 -5.73
C LEU A 278 9.23 6.28 -5.46
N THR A 279 8.68 7.47 -5.57
CA THR A 279 7.23 7.66 -5.57
C THR A 279 6.72 7.50 -6.99
N LEU A 280 5.74 6.61 -7.18
CA LEU A 280 5.26 6.18 -8.48
C LEU A 280 3.75 6.39 -8.62
N ALA A 281 3.31 6.74 -9.82
CA ALA A 281 1.96 6.45 -10.29
C ALA A 281 2.05 5.55 -11.52
N ILE A 282 1.25 4.50 -11.57
CA ILE A 282 1.26 3.53 -12.67
C ILE A 282 -0.16 3.44 -13.20
N GLU A 283 -0.30 3.72 -14.49
CA GLU A 283 -1.58 3.73 -15.18
C GLU A 283 -1.62 2.60 -16.20
N ASN A 284 -2.77 1.92 -16.32
CA ASN A 284 -3.07 1.10 -17.48
C ASN A 284 -3.92 1.93 -18.46
N THR A 285 -3.31 2.31 -19.57
CA THR A 285 -3.92 3.09 -20.65
C THR A 285 -4.49 2.21 -21.77
N GLY A 286 -4.31 0.90 -21.66
CA GLY A 286 -4.87 -0.09 -22.58
C GLY A 286 -6.31 -0.49 -22.26
N ASP A 287 -6.87 -1.30 -23.16
CA ASP A 287 -8.23 -1.86 -23.05
C ASP A 287 -8.28 -3.21 -22.33
N ASN A 288 -7.11 -3.80 -22.05
CA ASN A 288 -6.97 -5.12 -21.44
C ASN A 288 -6.40 -5.01 -20.03
N GLU A 289 -6.64 -6.04 -19.21
CA GLU A 289 -5.92 -6.17 -17.94
C GLU A 289 -4.46 -6.52 -18.21
N VAL A 290 -3.54 -5.85 -17.50
CA VAL A 290 -2.09 -6.05 -17.66
C VAL A 290 -1.41 -6.31 -16.34
N THR A 291 -0.36 -7.14 -16.37
CA THR A 291 0.44 -7.45 -15.18
C THR A 291 1.78 -6.71 -15.25
N PHE A 292 1.98 -5.74 -14.36
CA PHE A 292 3.22 -4.97 -14.18
C PHE A 292 3.63 -4.95 -12.71
N SER A 293 4.80 -5.49 -12.36
CA SER A 293 5.23 -5.56 -10.96
C SER A 293 6.34 -4.56 -10.68
N SER A 294 6.02 -3.50 -9.93
CA SER A 294 7.05 -2.58 -9.40
C SER A 294 8.03 -3.29 -8.45
N ALA A 295 7.60 -4.39 -7.83
CA ALA A 295 8.44 -5.27 -7.01
C ALA A 295 9.56 -5.98 -7.81
N ARG A 296 9.40 -6.15 -9.13
CA ARG A 296 10.46 -6.71 -10.00
C ARG A 296 11.46 -5.66 -10.47
N SER A 297 11.19 -4.38 -10.25
CA SER A 297 12.09 -3.31 -10.64
C SER A 297 13.39 -3.35 -9.83
N ARG A 298 14.46 -2.84 -10.44
CA ARG A 298 15.78 -2.72 -9.80
C ARG A 298 16.32 -1.32 -9.99
N LEU A 299 17.03 -0.82 -9.00
CA LEU A 299 17.63 0.51 -9.02
C LEU A 299 19.15 0.40 -9.16
N ARG A 300 19.75 1.12 -10.09
CA ARG A 300 21.20 1.17 -10.28
C ARG A 300 21.72 2.57 -9.99
N LEU A 301 22.78 2.64 -9.19
CA LEU A 301 23.42 3.88 -8.76
C LEU A 301 24.79 3.98 -9.42
N ASN A 302 25.09 5.08 -10.11
CA ASN A 302 26.41 5.35 -10.71
C ASN A 302 26.97 4.20 -11.56
N GLY A 303 26.10 3.45 -12.25
CA GLY A 303 26.47 2.29 -13.07
C GLY A 303 26.90 1.03 -12.29
N GLY A 304 26.71 1.00 -10.96
CA GLY A 304 27.04 -0.12 -10.08
C GLY A 304 26.09 -1.32 -10.20
N GLU A 305 26.04 -2.16 -9.16
CA GLU A 305 25.11 -3.29 -9.08
C GLU A 305 23.65 -2.80 -8.94
N ALA A 306 22.71 -3.52 -9.55
CA ALA A 306 21.30 -3.19 -9.49
C ALA A 306 20.65 -3.74 -8.19
N LEU A 307 20.21 -2.83 -7.33
CA LEU A 307 19.53 -3.09 -6.06
C LEU A 307 18.10 -3.58 -6.32
N ALA A 308 17.68 -4.63 -5.61
CA ALA A 308 16.29 -5.08 -5.64
C ALA A 308 15.41 -4.19 -4.76
N ALA A 309 14.12 -4.11 -5.09
CA ALA A 309 13.14 -3.45 -4.23
C ALA A 309 13.03 -4.16 -2.85
N ASP A 310 12.97 -3.38 -1.79
CA ASP A 310 12.69 -3.85 -0.44
C ASP A 310 11.18 -4.07 -0.27
N HIS A 311 10.76 -5.33 -0.29
CA HIS A 311 9.33 -5.67 -0.17
C HIS A 311 8.72 -5.41 1.21
N LEU A 312 9.52 -5.22 2.25
CA LEU A 312 9.00 -4.97 3.60
C LEU A 312 8.68 -3.48 3.80
N MET A 313 9.50 -2.60 3.22
CA MET A 313 9.28 -1.16 3.30
C MET A 313 8.44 -0.60 2.14
N SER A 314 8.46 -1.24 0.98
CA SER A 314 7.69 -0.80 -0.17
C SER A 314 6.19 -0.94 0.05
N GLN A 315 5.44 0.05 -0.44
CA GLN A 315 4.01 -0.12 -0.60
C GLN A 315 3.77 -1.11 -1.73
N TYR A 316 3.18 -2.26 -1.40
CA TYR A 316 2.85 -3.27 -2.40
C TYR A 316 1.79 -2.72 -3.35
N LEU A 317 2.23 -2.43 -4.58
CA LEU A 317 1.33 -2.18 -5.70
C LEU A 317 1.05 -3.53 -6.33
N SER A 318 -0.19 -4.01 -6.17
CA SER A 318 -0.62 -5.27 -6.80
C SER A 318 -0.30 -5.22 -8.29
N PRO A 319 0.28 -6.30 -8.85
CA PRO A 319 0.83 -6.27 -10.19
C PRO A 319 -0.25 -6.21 -11.28
N ASP A 320 -1.51 -6.52 -10.99
CA ASP A 320 -2.56 -6.58 -12.00
C ASP A 320 -3.31 -5.26 -12.08
N TYR A 321 -3.33 -4.63 -13.25
CA TYR A 321 -3.96 -3.33 -13.49
C TYR A 321 -5.15 -3.50 -14.42
N ALA A 322 -6.35 -3.17 -13.95
CA ALA A 322 -7.54 -3.14 -14.79
C ALA A 322 -7.42 -2.04 -15.88
N PRO A 323 -8.16 -2.16 -17.01
CA PRO A 323 -8.23 -1.10 -18.02
C PRO A 323 -8.63 0.25 -17.42
N GLY A 324 -7.86 1.31 -17.72
CA GLY A 324 -8.03 2.64 -17.13
C GLY A 324 -7.58 2.76 -15.66
N GLY A 325 -7.04 1.69 -15.08
CA GLY A 325 -6.55 1.63 -13.71
C GLY A 325 -5.44 2.65 -13.43
N ILE A 326 -5.38 3.19 -12.22
CA ILE A 326 -4.23 3.92 -11.67
C ILE A 326 -3.97 3.44 -10.24
N LYS A 327 -2.69 3.18 -9.94
CA LYS A 327 -2.21 2.91 -8.58
C LYS A 327 -1.06 3.85 -8.27
N THR A 328 -0.97 4.26 -7.01
CA THR A 328 0.12 5.10 -6.51
C THR A 328 0.76 4.50 -5.29
N GLY A 329 2.06 4.66 -5.15
CA GLY A 329 2.77 4.28 -3.94
C GLY A 329 4.27 4.55 -4.02
N ALA A 330 5.00 4.03 -3.04
CA ALA A 330 6.45 4.17 -2.96
C ALA A 330 7.15 2.80 -3.01
N VAL A 331 8.21 2.72 -3.80
CA VAL A 331 9.10 1.56 -3.87
C VAL A 331 10.43 1.93 -3.25
N PHE A 332 10.83 1.20 -2.21
CA PHE A 332 12.06 1.42 -1.47
C PHE A 332 13.15 0.47 -1.96
N TYR A 333 14.38 0.96 -1.99
CA TYR A 333 15.58 0.19 -2.31
C TYR A 333 16.55 0.37 -1.16
N LEU A 334 16.87 -0.72 -0.48
CA LEU A 334 17.88 -0.74 0.58
C LEU A 334 19.28 -0.62 -0.04
N ILE A 335 20.07 0.31 0.48
CA ILE A 335 21.46 0.49 0.09
C ILE A 335 22.33 -0.14 1.19
N PRO A 336 23.00 -1.27 0.91
CA PRO A 336 23.74 -2.01 1.93
C PRO A 336 25.02 -1.31 2.38
N GLU A 337 25.55 -0.40 1.56
CA GLU A 337 26.73 0.40 1.85
C GLU A 337 26.33 1.87 2.11
N ALA A 338 27.30 2.71 2.45
CA ALA A 338 27.08 4.14 2.48
C ALA A 338 26.62 4.63 1.09
N LEU A 339 25.65 5.55 1.05
CA LEU A 339 25.32 6.28 -0.17
C LEU A 339 26.62 6.89 -0.76
N PRO A 340 26.83 6.82 -2.08
CA PRO A 340 27.97 7.48 -2.68
C PRO A 340 27.89 8.98 -2.39
N ALA A 341 29.04 9.60 -2.10
CA ALA A 341 29.11 11.02 -1.75
C ALA A 341 28.49 11.92 -2.84
N GLU A 342 28.50 11.47 -4.09
CA GLU A 342 27.81 12.10 -5.20
C GLU A 342 26.99 11.05 -5.96
N LEU A 343 25.70 11.31 -6.15
CA LEU A 343 24.83 10.54 -7.03
C LEU A 343 24.86 11.19 -8.42
N GLU A 344 25.60 10.56 -9.34
CA GLU A 344 25.80 11.05 -10.71
C GLU A 344 24.78 10.50 -11.70
N THR A 345 24.45 9.21 -11.57
CA THR A 345 23.42 8.54 -12.37
C THR A 345 22.52 7.68 -11.50
N LEU A 346 21.25 7.62 -11.90
CA LEU A 346 20.23 6.79 -11.29
C LEU A 346 19.43 6.14 -12.40
N GLU A 347 19.43 4.80 -12.44
CA GLU A 347 18.73 4.05 -13.48
C GLU A 347 17.68 3.13 -12.87
N LEU A 348 16.46 3.17 -13.38
CA LEU A 348 15.41 2.22 -13.04
C LEU A 348 15.35 1.13 -14.11
N LEU A 349 15.70 -0.09 -13.73
CA LEU A 349 15.47 -1.28 -14.56
C LEU A 349 14.06 -1.78 -14.27
N THR A 350 13.22 -1.79 -15.28
CA THR A 350 11.81 -2.21 -15.20
C THR A 350 11.43 -3.01 -16.45
N GLU A 351 10.14 -3.16 -16.72
CA GLU A 351 9.60 -4.02 -17.75
C GLU A 351 8.70 -3.25 -18.71
N LEU A 352 8.85 -3.51 -20.00
CA LEU A 352 7.91 -3.17 -21.06
C LEU A 352 6.82 -4.22 -21.11
N VAL A 353 5.55 -3.81 -21.07
CA VAL A 353 4.39 -4.73 -21.07
C VAL A 353 3.58 -4.51 -22.33
N LEU A 354 3.79 -5.40 -23.31
CA LEU A 354 3.04 -5.42 -24.56
C LEU A 354 1.90 -6.47 -24.51
N PRO A 355 0.75 -6.21 -25.15
CA PRO A 355 -0.39 -7.13 -25.10
C PRO A 355 -0.06 -8.52 -25.62
N GLY A 356 -0.24 -9.54 -24.78
CA GLY A 356 -0.03 -10.94 -25.15
C GLY A 356 1.44 -11.35 -25.31
N GLU A 357 2.39 -10.50 -24.93
CA GLU A 357 3.82 -10.77 -24.99
C GLU A 357 4.44 -10.93 -23.59
N ASN A 358 5.61 -11.58 -23.54
CA ASN A 358 6.36 -11.64 -22.28
C ASN A 358 6.97 -10.27 -21.98
N PRO A 359 7.04 -9.84 -20.71
CA PRO A 359 7.65 -8.56 -20.36
C PRO A 359 9.12 -8.48 -20.79
N GLU A 360 9.51 -7.37 -21.43
CA GLU A 360 10.89 -7.12 -21.86
C GLU A 360 11.59 -6.14 -20.92
N PRO A 361 12.86 -6.35 -20.54
CA PRO A 361 13.55 -5.43 -19.64
C PRO A 361 13.83 -4.08 -20.32
N VAL A 362 13.52 -2.98 -19.64
CA VAL A 362 13.81 -1.60 -20.05
C VAL A 362 14.61 -0.90 -18.96
N THR A 363 15.53 -0.01 -19.36
CA THR A 363 16.29 0.84 -18.45
C THR A 363 15.89 2.29 -18.66
N LEU A 364 15.40 2.94 -17.60
CA LEU A 364 15.03 4.35 -17.59
C LEU A 364 16.13 5.15 -16.88
N GLN A 365 16.58 6.24 -17.50
CA GLN A 365 17.53 7.17 -16.89
C GLN A 365 16.74 8.20 -16.08
N LEU A 366 16.94 8.24 -14.76
CA LEU A 366 16.26 9.19 -13.90
C LEU A 366 17.07 10.50 -13.83
N PRO A 367 16.47 11.65 -14.19
CA PRO A 367 17.16 12.92 -14.26
C PRO A 367 17.40 13.49 -12.86
N ILE A 368 18.53 13.12 -12.26
CA ILE A 368 18.88 13.57 -10.91
C ILE A 368 19.67 14.89 -10.89
N ARG A 369 20.01 15.50 -12.03
CA ARG A 369 20.83 16.73 -12.11
C ARG A 369 20.02 17.98 -12.41
#